data_AF-A0A264VSJ4-F1
#
_entry.id   AF-A0A264VSJ4-F1
#
_cell.length_a   1.000
_cell.length_b   1.000
_cell.length_c   1.000
_cell.angle_alpha   90.00
_cell.angle_beta   90.00
_cell.angle_gamma   90.00
#
_symmetry.space_group_name_H-M   'P 1'
#
loop_
_entity.id
_entity.type
_entity.pdbx_description
1 polymer ?
#
loop_
_entity_poly.entity_id
_entity_poly.type
_entity_poly.pdbx_seq_one_letter_code
_entity_poly.pdbx_strand_id
1 'polypeptide(L)'
;MKNINVLAITFFLLGLSPTVNAQSLMKTFSYCDAAFFKKIKDDPVLNDISNALKNNQLGTNEHVSVNLNFSPTGIVTFNRFFVSHSNFDKYDGFAYLGLRGQYYFWGFETTQSLEEVVRYTSSRIAIIKVGNTYIYSPMIRHNLQSKWVFNEHATQDYNLEPNAAEKMLIIEKDEQRGVVRFLCTLQGNVTDEDLHYVGLK
;
A
#
# COMPACT_ATOMS: atom_id res chain seq x y z
N MET A 1 -11.04 -43.30 56.55
CA MET A 1 -9.97 -42.46 55.97
C MET A 1 -10.12 -42.55 54.46
N LYS A 2 -10.44 -41.43 53.79
CA LYS A 2 -10.78 -41.37 52.35
C LYS A 2 -9.49 -41.22 51.52
N ASN A 3 -9.28 -42.14 50.58
CA ASN A 3 -8.24 -42.03 49.55
C ASN A 3 -8.66 -40.97 48.52
N ILE A 4 -7.84 -39.93 48.36
CA ILE A 4 -8.02 -38.93 47.30
C ILE A 4 -7.11 -39.33 46.14
N ASN A 5 -7.73 -39.72 45.03
CA ASN A 5 -7.08 -39.93 43.74
C ASN A 5 -6.48 -38.62 43.25
N VAL A 6 -5.17 -38.62 42.95
CA VAL A 6 -4.51 -37.52 42.24
C VAL A 6 -4.60 -37.81 40.74
N LEU A 7 -5.53 -37.14 40.07
CA LEU A 7 -5.63 -37.11 38.61
C LEU A 7 -4.68 -36.04 38.09
N ALA A 8 -3.57 -36.46 37.47
CA ALA A 8 -2.64 -35.54 36.81
C ALA A 8 -3.28 -34.97 35.54
N ILE A 9 -3.59 -33.68 35.55
CA ILE A 9 -4.05 -32.94 34.36
C ILE A 9 -2.80 -32.43 33.63
N THR A 10 -2.45 -33.08 32.54
CA THR A 10 -1.39 -32.65 31.63
C THR A 10 -1.90 -31.47 30.80
N PHE A 11 -1.39 -30.27 31.07
CA PHE A 11 -1.66 -29.06 30.30
C PHE A 11 -0.93 -29.15 28.95
N PHE A 12 -1.64 -29.50 27.87
CA PHE A 12 -1.16 -29.29 26.51
C PHE A 12 -1.23 -27.79 26.19
N LEU A 13 -0.13 -27.07 26.44
CA LEU A 13 0.07 -25.74 25.88
C LEU A 13 0.35 -25.90 24.38
N LEU A 14 -0.72 -25.95 23.59
CA LEU A 14 -0.64 -25.69 22.15
C LEU A 14 -0.15 -24.25 21.98
N GLY A 15 1.14 -24.09 21.70
CA GLY A 15 1.73 -22.83 21.29
C GLY A 15 1.01 -22.33 20.04
N LEU A 16 0.11 -21.37 20.21
CA LEU A 16 -0.51 -20.64 19.12
C LEU A 16 0.59 -19.83 18.43
N SER A 17 1.09 -20.33 17.31
CA SER A 17 1.97 -19.58 16.41
C SER A 17 1.27 -18.28 15.96
N PRO A 18 2.00 -17.16 15.82
CA PRO A 18 1.41 -15.85 15.54
C PRO A 18 1.00 -15.75 14.06
N THR A 19 -0.14 -16.34 13.69
CA THR A 19 -0.75 -16.19 12.35
C THR A 19 -1.34 -14.79 12.11
N VAL A 20 -1.37 -13.95 13.15
CA VAL A 20 -1.96 -12.60 13.12
C VAL A 20 -1.09 -11.58 12.37
N ASN A 21 0.19 -11.85 12.15
CA ASN A 21 1.12 -10.81 11.66
C ASN A 21 0.92 -10.48 10.15
N ALA A 22 0.79 -11.49 9.31
CA ALA A 22 0.82 -11.36 7.85
C ALA A 22 -0.47 -10.77 7.25
N GLN A 23 -1.64 -11.26 7.69
CA GLN A 23 -2.93 -10.73 7.26
C GLN A 23 -3.09 -9.27 7.68
N SER A 24 -2.54 -8.91 8.84
CA SER A 24 -2.51 -7.53 9.28
C SER A 24 -1.60 -6.66 8.41
N LEU A 25 -0.46 -7.14 7.90
CA LEU A 25 0.45 -6.29 7.11
C LEU A 25 -0.16 -5.84 5.77
N MET A 26 -0.71 -6.76 4.96
CA MET A 26 -1.30 -6.37 3.68
C MET A 26 -2.54 -5.50 3.85
N LYS A 27 -3.33 -5.76 4.89
CA LYS A 27 -4.45 -4.88 5.24
C LYS A 27 -3.94 -3.49 5.64
N THR A 28 -2.91 -3.40 6.47
CA THR A 28 -2.29 -2.12 6.83
C THR A 28 -1.74 -1.39 5.60
N PHE A 29 -1.05 -2.08 4.68
CA PHE A 29 -0.59 -1.50 3.43
C PHE A 29 -1.75 -0.93 2.59
N SER A 30 -2.86 -1.65 2.51
CA SER A 30 -4.02 -1.27 1.68
C SER A 30 -4.70 0.04 2.09
N TYR A 31 -4.44 0.57 3.28
CA TYR A 31 -4.94 1.89 3.69
C TYR A 31 -4.13 3.05 3.10
N CYS A 32 -2.95 2.79 2.55
CA CYS A 32 -2.08 3.81 1.97
C CYS A 32 -1.83 4.95 2.96
N ASP A 33 -1.39 4.58 4.17
CA ASP A 33 -1.03 5.50 5.24
C ASP A 33 0.27 5.05 5.95
N ALA A 34 0.76 5.89 6.86
CA ALA A 34 2.02 5.65 7.58
C ALA A 34 2.01 4.39 8.48
N ALA A 35 0.87 3.76 8.74
CA ALA A 35 0.80 2.60 9.62
C ALA A 35 1.60 1.41 9.07
N PHE A 36 1.68 1.27 7.74
CA PHE A 36 2.47 0.22 7.11
C PHE A 36 3.97 0.40 7.41
N PHE A 37 4.49 1.61 7.18
CA PHE A 37 5.89 1.92 7.42
C PHE A 37 6.28 1.78 8.90
N LYS A 38 5.39 2.16 9.82
CA LYS A 38 5.58 1.91 11.25
C LYS A 38 5.69 0.42 11.57
N LYS A 39 4.91 -0.42 10.88
CA LYS A 39 4.86 -1.86 11.13
C LYS A 39 6.07 -2.61 10.58
N ILE A 40 6.65 -2.16 9.46
CA ILE A 40 7.79 -2.84 8.81
C ILE A 40 9.16 -2.40 9.31
N LYS A 41 9.22 -1.38 10.18
CA LYS A 41 10.48 -0.75 10.62
C LYS A 41 11.49 -1.76 11.18
N ASP A 42 10.99 -2.78 11.90
CA ASP A 42 11.80 -3.79 12.56
C ASP A 42 11.65 -5.18 11.89
N ASP A 43 11.03 -5.25 10.71
CA ASP A 43 10.89 -6.51 9.96
C ASP A 43 12.19 -6.81 9.20
N PRO A 44 12.83 -7.97 9.42
CA PRO A 44 14.14 -8.27 8.83
C PRO A 44 14.13 -8.38 7.31
N VAL A 45 12.99 -8.70 6.69
CA VAL A 45 12.85 -8.80 5.23
C VAL A 45 12.55 -7.43 4.62
N LEU A 46 11.87 -6.56 5.36
CA LEU A 46 11.40 -5.26 4.86
C LEU A 46 12.21 -4.06 5.39
N ASN A 47 13.20 -4.28 6.25
CA ASN A 47 14.06 -3.21 6.75
C ASN A 47 14.82 -2.48 5.62
N ASP A 48 15.17 -3.17 4.54
CA ASP A 48 15.79 -2.54 3.36
C ASP A 48 14.89 -1.49 2.71
N ILE A 49 13.56 -1.68 2.75
CA ILE A 49 12.59 -0.66 2.32
C ILE A 49 12.68 0.56 3.25
N SER A 50 12.66 0.32 4.56
CA SER A 50 12.75 1.39 5.57
C SER A 50 14.05 2.19 5.46
N ASN A 51 15.16 1.51 5.18
CA ASN A 51 16.46 2.15 5.00
C ASN A 51 16.53 2.94 3.68
N ALA A 52 16.01 2.37 2.59
CA ALA A 52 15.92 3.07 1.32
C ALA A 52 15.09 4.35 1.44
N LEU A 53 13.95 4.32 2.13
CA LEU A 53 13.12 5.50 2.34
C LEU A 53 13.77 6.56 3.22
N LYS A 54 14.49 6.18 4.28
CA LYS A 54 15.21 7.16 5.13
C LYS A 54 16.34 7.87 4.39
N ASN A 55 17.02 7.17 3.50
CA ASN A 55 18.21 7.67 2.81
C ASN A 55 17.88 8.42 1.52
N ASN A 56 16.66 8.28 1.00
CA ASN A 56 16.20 8.98 -0.20
C ASN A 56 15.16 10.03 0.18
N GLN A 57 15.47 11.29 -0.04
CA GLN A 57 14.43 12.32 -0.08
C GLN A 57 13.80 12.26 -1.45
N LEU A 58 12.51 11.87 -1.54
CA LEU A 58 11.80 11.78 -2.83
C LEU A 58 11.77 13.16 -3.51
N GLY A 59 12.77 13.41 -4.33
CA GLY A 59 12.88 14.58 -5.18
C GLY A 59 11.93 14.51 -6.36
N THR A 60 12.07 15.46 -7.27
CA THR A 60 11.26 15.48 -8.49
C THR A 60 11.69 14.37 -9.45
N ASN A 61 10.74 13.55 -9.90
CA ASN A 61 10.98 12.46 -10.87
C ASN A 61 11.93 11.38 -10.35
N GLU A 62 11.91 11.11 -9.04
CA GLU A 62 12.76 10.10 -8.43
C GLU A 62 12.07 8.73 -8.33
N HIS A 63 12.92 7.70 -8.35
CA HIS A 63 12.51 6.32 -8.22
C HIS A 63 13.38 5.62 -7.19
N VAL A 64 12.75 5.07 -6.15
CA VAL A 64 13.38 4.15 -5.21
C VAL A 64 12.95 2.74 -5.59
N SER A 65 13.89 1.80 -5.59
CA SER A 65 13.59 0.40 -5.87
C SER A 65 14.42 -0.51 -4.97
N VAL A 66 13.76 -1.48 -4.36
CA VAL A 66 14.38 -2.51 -3.52
C VAL A 66 13.93 -3.85 -4.06
N ASN A 67 14.88 -4.72 -4.40
CA ASN A 67 14.58 -6.12 -4.70
C ASN A 67 14.41 -6.88 -3.40
N LEU A 68 13.43 -7.76 -3.34
CA LEU A 68 13.11 -8.51 -2.13
C LEU A 68 12.46 -9.84 -2.48
N ASN A 69 12.36 -10.72 -1.50
CA ASN A 69 11.59 -11.95 -1.60
C ASN A 69 10.64 -12.01 -0.42
N PHE A 70 9.50 -11.33 -0.54
CA PHE A 70 8.56 -11.15 0.54
C PHE A 70 7.26 -11.87 0.24
N SER A 71 6.98 -12.91 1.03
CA SER A 71 5.71 -13.61 0.96
C SER A 71 5.04 -13.57 2.33
N PRO A 72 4.11 -12.64 2.58
CA PRO A 72 3.50 -12.51 3.91
C PRO A 72 2.84 -13.81 4.36
N THR A 73 2.24 -14.58 3.45
CA THR A 73 1.51 -15.81 3.79
C THR A 73 1.95 -17.05 3.00
N GLY A 74 3.01 -16.97 2.20
CA GLY A 74 3.42 -18.06 1.30
C GLY A 74 2.57 -18.23 0.02
N ILE A 75 1.56 -17.38 -0.22
CA ILE A 75 0.66 -17.51 -1.38
C ILE A 75 1.05 -16.55 -2.50
N VAL A 76 1.26 -15.28 -2.16
CA VAL A 76 1.77 -14.26 -3.07
C VAL A 76 3.17 -13.88 -2.61
N THR A 77 4.11 -13.86 -3.54
CA THR A 77 5.51 -13.47 -3.34
C THR A 77 5.77 -12.20 -4.11
N PHE A 78 6.13 -11.14 -3.39
CA PHE A 78 6.55 -9.88 -3.94
C PHE A 78 8.07 -9.89 -4.15
N ASN A 79 8.47 -9.51 -5.35
CA ASN A 79 9.85 -9.57 -5.82
C ASN A 79 10.56 -8.19 -5.77
N ARG A 80 9.77 -7.12 -5.72
CA ARG A 80 10.27 -5.75 -5.72
C ARG A 80 9.34 -4.84 -4.94
N PHE A 81 9.92 -3.88 -4.23
CA PHE A 81 9.22 -2.71 -3.72
C PHE A 81 9.74 -1.49 -4.47
N PHE A 82 8.85 -0.55 -4.77
CA PHE A 82 9.23 0.68 -5.43
C PHE A 82 8.49 1.88 -4.84
N VAL A 83 9.09 3.04 -5.04
CA VAL A 83 8.47 4.35 -4.85
C VAL A 83 8.79 5.17 -6.07
N SER A 84 7.83 5.95 -6.56
CA SER A 84 8.03 6.90 -7.65
C SER A 84 7.24 8.17 -7.39
N HIS A 85 7.82 9.31 -7.74
CA HIS A 85 7.17 10.61 -7.64
C HIS A 85 7.29 11.38 -8.95
N SER A 86 6.17 11.86 -9.47
CA SER A 86 6.10 12.77 -10.60
C SER A 86 5.44 14.08 -10.19
N ASN A 87 6.11 15.21 -10.42
CA ASN A 87 5.55 16.54 -10.19
C ASN A 87 5.27 17.21 -11.54
N PHE A 88 3.99 17.37 -11.89
CA PHE A 88 3.57 18.06 -13.12
C PHE A 88 3.29 19.55 -12.90
N ASP A 89 3.13 20.01 -11.65
CA ASP A 89 2.92 21.44 -11.34
C ASP A 89 4.15 22.30 -11.70
N LYS A 90 5.33 21.69 -11.81
CA LYS A 90 6.55 22.39 -12.23
C LYS A 90 6.54 22.85 -13.69
N TYR A 91 5.61 22.35 -14.51
CA TYR A 91 5.51 22.73 -15.91
C TYR A 91 4.48 23.84 -16.08
N ASP A 92 4.90 25.09 -15.84
CA ASP A 92 4.07 26.27 -16.08
C ASP A 92 3.64 26.33 -17.55
N GLY A 93 2.32 26.34 -17.79
CA GLY A 93 1.73 26.58 -19.11
C GLY A 93 1.63 25.38 -20.06
N PHE A 94 2.15 24.20 -19.70
CA PHE A 94 2.01 22.98 -20.51
C PHE A 94 1.49 21.83 -19.65
N ALA A 95 0.18 21.61 -19.69
CA ALA A 95 -0.39 20.38 -19.14
C ALA A 95 0.00 19.24 -20.09
N TYR A 96 1.12 18.56 -19.84
CA TYR A 96 1.49 17.37 -20.60
C TYR A 96 0.34 16.37 -20.48
N LEU A 97 -0.39 16.15 -21.59
CA LEU A 97 -1.60 15.32 -21.65
C LEU A 97 -2.75 15.79 -20.71
N GLY A 98 -2.79 17.06 -20.31
CA GLY A 98 -3.80 17.56 -19.38
C GLY A 98 -3.54 17.25 -17.89
N LEU A 99 -2.42 16.58 -17.57
CA LEU A 99 -2.07 16.22 -16.20
C LEU A 99 -1.58 17.44 -15.41
N ARG A 100 -2.03 17.55 -14.16
CA ARG A 100 -1.65 18.57 -13.17
C ARG A 100 -1.53 17.92 -11.80
N GLY A 101 -0.80 18.55 -10.89
CA GLY A 101 -0.57 18.03 -9.55
C GLY A 101 0.70 17.19 -9.43
N GLN A 102 0.86 16.65 -8.22
CA GLN A 102 1.90 15.69 -7.87
C GLN A 102 1.30 14.29 -7.81
N TYR A 103 2.09 13.28 -8.16
CA TYR A 103 1.69 11.88 -8.18
C TYR A 103 2.78 11.03 -7.52
N TYR A 104 2.43 10.40 -6.42
CA TYR A 104 3.26 9.47 -5.69
C TYR A 104 2.66 8.07 -5.85
N PHE A 105 3.52 7.11 -6.15
CA PHE A 105 3.18 5.70 -6.19
C PHE A 105 4.18 4.94 -5.35
N TRP A 106 3.71 4.02 -4.51
CA TRP A 106 4.60 3.11 -3.80
C TRP A 106 3.95 1.75 -3.65
N GLY A 107 4.75 0.70 -3.64
CA GLY A 107 4.23 -0.63 -3.38
C GLY A 107 5.04 -1.72 -3.99
N PHE A 108 4.39 -2.85 -4.19
CA PHE A 108 5.05 -4.11 -4.49
C PHE A 108 4.78 -4.58 -5.90
N GLU A 109 5.72 -5.33 -6.45
CA GLU A 109 5.57 -6.04 -7.71
C GLU A 109 5.78 -7.53 -7.52
N THR A 110 5.03 -8.31 -8.29
CA THR A 110 5.15 -9.77 -8.36
C THR A 110 5.08 -10.23 -9.80
N THR A 111 5.78 -11.34 -10.10
CA THR A 111 5.67 -12.04 -11.38
C THR A 111 4.49 -13.01 -11.41
N GLN A 112 3.76 -13.17 -10.30
CA GLN A 112 2.53 -13.96 -10.26
C GLN A 112 1.41 -13.29 -11.05
N SER A 113 0.41 -14.09 -11.43
CA SER A 113 -0.69 -13.61 -12.26
C SER A 113 -1.61 -12.64 -11.51
N LEU A 114 -2.27 -11.75 -12.25
CA LEU A 114 -3.24 -10.81 -11.67
C LEU A 114 -4.37 -11.56 -10.94
N GLU A 115 -4.82 -12.68 -11.50
CA GLU A 115 -5.85 -13.52 -10.90
C GLU A 115 -5.45 -14.05 -9.51
N GLU A 116 -4.21 -14.53 -9.36
CA GLU A 116 -3.72 -15.04 -8.08
C GLU A 116 -3.65 -13.93 -7.03
N VAL A 117 -3.11 -12.76 -7.41
CA VAL A 117 -3.01 -11.60 -6.51
C VAL A 117 -4.39 -11.10 -6.11
N VAL A 118 -5.32 -10.99 -7.06
CA VAL A 118 -6.70 -10.56 -6.82
C VAL A 118 -7.45 -11.54 -5.92
N ARG A 119 -7.40 -12.84 -6.22
CA ARG A 119 -8.03 -13.89 -5.40
C ARG A 119 -7.49 -13.90 -3.97
N TYR A 120 -6.18 -13.77 -3.83
CA TYR A 120 -5.54 -13.70 -2.53
C TYR A 120 -5.98 -12.43 -1.76
N THR A 121 -6.05 -11.29 -2.44
CA THR A 121 -6.39 -9.99 -1.83
C THR A 121 -7.86 -9.90 -1.45
N SER A 122 -8.78 -10.35 -2.32
CA SER A 122 -10.23 -10.26 -2.11
C SER A 122 -10.73 -11.06 -0.90
N SER A 123 -9.98 -12.09 -0.49
CA SER A 123 -10.25 -12.83 0.75
C SER A 123 -9.92 -12.04 2.04
N ARG A 124 -9.31 -10.85 1.93
CA ARG A 124 -8.81 -10.05 3.06
C ARG A 124 -9.36 -8.63 3.10
N ILE A 125 -9.58 -8.03 1.93
CA ILE A 125 -10.12 -6.68 1.77
C ILE A 125 -11.11 -6.65 0.60
N ALA A 126 -12.13 -5.80 0.70
CA ALA A 126 -13.19 -5.68 -0.30
C ALA A 126 -12.75 -4.79 -1.48
N ILE A 127 -11.88 -5.32 -2.34
CA ILE A 127 -11.45 -4.65 -3.58
C ILE A 127 -12.61 -4.53 -4.58
N ILE A 128 -12.60 -3.46 -5.37
CA ILE A 128 -13.59 -3.15 -6.40
C ILE A 128 -12.90 -3.17 -7.76
N LYS A 129 -13.48 -3.84 -8.75
CA LYS A 129 -12.94 -3.83 -10.12
C LYS A 129 -13.34 -2.54 -10.85
N VAL A 130 -12.37 -1.87 -11.47
CA VAL A 130 -12.55 -0.65 -12.26
C VAL A 130 -11.76 -0.79 -13.56
N GLY A 131 -12.47 -0.99 -14.67
CA GLY A 131 -11.84 -1.33 -15.96
C GLY A 131 -10.96 -2.58 -15.85
N ASN A 132 -9.66 -2.42 -16.12
CA ASN A 132 -8.64 -3.47 -16.03
C ASN A 132 -7.87 -3.50 -14.70
N THR A 133 -8.29 -2.68 -13.73
CA THR A 133 -7.62 -2.57 -12.42
C THR A 133 -8.58 -2.93 -11.29
N TYR A 134 -8.03 -3.08 -10.10
CA TYR A 134 -8.81 -3.23 -8.87
C TYR A 134 -8.37 -2.17 -7.88
N ILE A 135 -9.33 -1.56 -7.19
CA ILE A 135 -9.04 -0.51 -6.21
C ILE A 135 -9.55 -0.87 -4.81
N TYR A 136 -8.98 -0.25 -3.78
CA TYR A 136 -9.50 -0.34 -2.41
C TYR A 136 -9.31 0.97 -1.65
N SER A 137 -10.26 1.25 -0.76
CA SER A 137 -10.26 2.38 0.17
C SER A 137 -9.88 3.71 -0.47
N PRO A 138 -10.54 4.13 -1.58
CA PRO A 138 -10.30 5.45 -2.12
C PRO A 138 -10.70 6.53 -1.12
N MET A 139 -9.78 7.45 -0.85
CA MET A 139 -9.97 8.55 0.08
C MET A 139 -9.60 9.86 -0.62
N ILE A 140 -10.38 10.90 -0.37
CA ILE A 140 -10.16 12.25 -0.89
C ILE A 140 -10.08 13.26 0.27
N ARG A 141 -9.19 14.24 0.10
CA ARG A 141 -9.13 15.48 0.87
C ARG A 141 -9.50 16.60 -0.08
N HIS A 142 -10.70 17.17 0.03
CA HIS A 142 -11.24 18.14 -0.95
C HIS A 142 -10.48 19.47 -1.02
N ASN A 143 -9.86 19.90 0.08
CA ASN A 143 -9.02 21.11 0.13
C ASN A 143 -8.00 21.01 1.27
N LEU A 144 -7.11 22.00 1.39
CA LEU A 144 -6.00 21.99 2.35
C LEU A 144 -6.44 21.96 3.83
N GLN A 145 -7.70 22.28 4.15
CA GLN A 145 -8.23 22.28 5.51
C GLN A 145 -9.15 21.08 5.79
N SER A 146 -9.43 20.26 4.78
CA SER A 146 -10.35 19.13 4.88
C SER A 146 -9.67 17.92 5.51
N LYS A 147 -10.45 17.09 6.18
CA LYS A 147 -10.03 15.74 6.57
C LYS A 147 -10.13 14.79 5.37
N TRP A 148 -9.38 13.70 5.42
CA TRP A 148 -9.56 12.56 4.52
C TRP A 148 -10.93 11.92 4.74
N VAL A 149 -11.71 11.79 3.68
CA VAL A 149 -13.01 11.11 3.66
C VAL A 149 -13.05 10.10 2.52
N PHE A 150 -13.99 9.16 2.57
CA PHE A 150 -14.14 8.17 1.49
C PHE A 150 -14.52 8.86 0.18
N ASN A 151 -13.88 8.49 -0.94
CA ASN A 151 -14.21 9.02 -2.26
C ASN A 151 -15.16 8.07 -3.02
N GLU A 152 -16.45 8.39 -3.02
CA GLU A 152 -17.47 7.62 -3.75
C GLU A 152 -17.32 7.71 -5.29
N HIS A 153 -16.55 8.67 -5.78
CA HIS A 153 -16.38 8.97 -7.21
C HIS A 153 -15.06 8.48 -7.80
N ALA A 154 -14.22 7.78 -7.03
CA ALA A 154 -12.90 7.31 -7.48
C ALA A 154 -12.92 6.34 -8.68
N THR A 155 -14.09 5.84 -9.07
CA THR A 155 -14.29 4.95 -10.22
C THR A 155 -14.81 5.65 -11.47
N GLN A 156 -15.08 6.96 -11.38
CA GLN A 156 -15.66 7.77 -12.45
C GLN A 156 -14.54 8.52 -13.19
N ASP A 157 -14.76 8.92 -14.45
CA ASP A 157 -13.88 9.84 -15.20
C ASP A 157 -13.90 11.23 -14.53
N TYR A 158 -13.23 11.32 -13.38
CA TYR A 158 -13.25 12.45 -12.48
C TYR A 158 -11.88 13.13 -12.47
N ASN A 159 -11.87 14.40 -12.85
CA ASN A 159 -10.70 15.26 -12.63
C ASN A 159 -10.75 15.77 -11.20
N LEU A 160 -9.69 15.52 -10.44
CA LEU A 160 -9.52 16.06 -9.09
C LEU A 160 -9.63 17.58 -9.11
N GLU A 161 -10.37 18.12 -8.14
CA GLU A 161 -10.42 19.56 -7.92
C GLU A 161 -9.01 20.13 -7.65
N PRO A 162 -8.68 21.37 -8.08
CA PRO A 162 -7.32 21.91 -8.02
C PRO A 162 -6.65 21.92 -6.63
N ASN A 163 -7.44 21.91 -5.55
CA ASN A 163 -6.92 21.89 -4.17
C ASN A 163 -7.11 20.54 -3.47
N ALA A 164 -7.65 19.55 -4.19
CA ALA A 164 -7.89 18.23 -3.65
C ALA A 164 -6.67 17.33 -3.77
N ALA A 165 -6.58 16.36 -2.87
CA ALA A 165 -5.69 15.22 -2.99
C ALA A 165 -6.47 13.92 -2.80
N GLU A 166 -6.03 12.86 -3.46
CA GLU A 166 -6.64 11.53 -3.41
C GLU A 166 -5.58 10.46 -3.15
N LYS A 167 -5.95 9.43 -2.41
CA LYS A 167 -5.14 8.22 -2.22
C LYS A 167 -6.00 6.98 -2.32
N MET A 168 -5.44 5.90 -2.85
CA MET A 168 -6.08 4.60 -2.89
C MET A 168 -5.07 3.48 -3.10
N LEU A 169 -5.47 2.24 -2.81
CA LEU A 169 -4.76 1.07 -3.30
C LEU A 169 -5.23 0.78 -4.73
N ILE A 170 -4.29 0.42 -5.61
CA ILE A 170 -4.51 -0.09 -6.96
C ILE A 170 -3.79 -1.44 -7.11
N ILE A 171 -4.47 -2.39 -7.73
CA ILE A 171 -3.91 -3.65 -8.22
C ILE A 171 -4.08 -3.66 -9.73
N GLU A 172 -2.96 -3.68 -10.44
CA GLU A 172 -2.94 -3.60 -11.89
C GLU A 172 -1.85 -4.51 -12.47
N LYS A 173 -2.01 -4.85 -13.75
CA LYS A 173 -0.95 -5.49 -14.51
C LYS A 173 -0.19 -4.41 -15.29
N ASP A 174 1.12 -4.39 -15.13
CA ASP A 174 2.01 -3.67 -16.03
C ASP A 174 2.22 -4.55 -17.26
N GLU A 175 1.49 -4.26 -18.34
CA GLU A 175 1.54 -5.05 -19.58
C GLU A 175 2.91 -4.99 -20.27
N GLN A 176 3.68 -3.92 -20.08
CA GLN A 176 5.00 -3.79 -20.71
C GLN A 176 6.05 -4.66 -20.01
N ARG A 177 6.01 -4.70 -18.68
CA ARG A 177 6.99 -5.47 -17.88
C ARG A 177 6.52 -6.86 -17.49
N GLY A 178 5.23 -7.17 -17.72
CA GLY A 178 4.65 -8.48 -17.39
C GLY A 178 4.54 -8.75 -15.89
N VAL A 179 4.55 -7.71 -15.06
CA VAL A 179 4.44 -7.81 -13.59
C VAL A 179 3.09 -7.32 -13.11
N VAL A 180 2.62 -7.84 -11.99
CA VAL A 180 1.46 -7.30 -11.27
C VAL A 180 1.96 -6.34 -10.20
N ARG A 181 1.37 -5.16 -10.15
CA ARG A 181 1.63 -4.16 -9.12
C ARG A 181 0.51 -4.18 -8.08
N PHE A 182 0.91 -4.14 -6.82
CA PHE A 182 0.06 -3.94 -5.65
C PHE A 182 0.53 -2.65 -4.99
N LEU A 183 -0.07 -1.53 -5.38
CA LEU A 183 0.50 -0.21 -5.17
C LEU A 183 -0.49 0.75 -4.53
N CYS A 184 0.01 1.61 -3.66
CA CYS A 184 -0.69 2.76 -3.15
C CYS A 184 -0.39 3.99 -3.99
N THR A 185 -1.38 4.87 -4.10
CA THR A 185 -1.27 6.17 -4.76
C THR A 185 -1.48 7.32 -3.76
N LEU A 186 -0.88 8.46 -4.06
CA LEU A 186 -1.25 9.76 -3.52
C LEU A 186 -1.09 10.79 -4.64
N GLN A 187 -2.19 11.44 -5.05
CA GLN A 187 -2.22 12.32 -6.22
C GLN A 187 -3.00 13.61 -6.00
N GLY A 188 -2.69 14.65 -6.77
CA GLY A 188 -3.37 15.96 -6.74
C GLY A 188 -2.51 17.06 -6.13
N ASN A 189 -3.13 18.00 -5.41
CA ASN A 189 -2.43 19.05 -4.67
C ASN A 189 -1.93 18.51 -3.32
N VAL A 190 -0.80 17.82 -3.38
CA VAL A 190 -0.17 17.11 -2.24
C VAL A 190 0.70 18.07 -1.43
N THR A 191 0.50 18.06 -0.11
CA THR A 191 1.28 18.84 0.86
C THR A 191 2.28 17.96 1.62
N ASP A 192 3.21 18.61 2.33
CA ASP A 192 4.08 17.94 3.29
C ASP A 192 3.29 17.18 4.38
N GLU A 193 2.16 17.70 4.84
CA GLU A 193 1.32 17.00 5.83
C GLU A 193 0.77 15.69 5.27
N ASP A 194 0.36 15.70 3.99
CA ASP A 194 -0.09 14.49 3.32
C ASP A 194 1.04 13.46 3.20
N LEU A 195 2.28 13.88 2.90
CA LEU A 195 3.44 13.00 2.84
C LEU A 195 3.77 12.35 4.20
N HIS A 196 3.69 13.12 5.30
CA HIS A 196 3.83 12.56 6.65
C HIS A 196 2.68 11.61 7.00
N TYR A 197 1.45 11.96 6.59
CA TYR A 197 0.28 11.12 6.80
C TYR A 197 0.44 9.76 6.11
N VAL A 198 0.97 9.73 4.89
CA VAL A 198 1.23 8.48 4.15
C VAL A 198 2.54 7.79 4.52
N GLY A 199 3.42 8.45 5.28
CA GLY A 199 4.69 7.90 5.75
C GLY A 199 5.80 7.90 4.69
N LEU A 200 5.70 8.80 3.70
CA LEU A 200 6.76 9.06 2.73
C LEU A 200 7.70 10.21 3.16
N LYS A 201 7.41 10.88 4.28
CA LYS A 201 8.23 11.91 4.93
C LYS A 201 8.21 11.74 6.45
#